data_AF-A0A086LJG1-F1
#
_entry.id   AF-A0A086LJG1-F1
#
_cell.length_a   1.000
_cell.length_b   1.000
_cell.length_c   1.000
_cell.angle_alpha   90.00
_cell.angle_beta   90.00
_cell.angle_gamma   90.00
#
_symmetry.space_group_name_H-M   'P 1'
#
loop_
_entity.id
_entity.type
_entity.pdbx_description
1 polymer ?
#
loop_
_entity_poly.entity_id
_entity_poly.type
_entity_poly.pdbx_seq_one_letter_code
_entity_poly.pdbx_strand_id
1 'polypeptide(L)'
;SLDIEDLETVINAFQEVSVKKGTVIIRQGDDGDRLYLIETGEVDVMKKFPGEKENKFLCKMHPGDAFGELALMYNAPRAATVIAADDMLLWALDRDSFTNIVRDAAAKKREIFEESLKEVRILEDMDPYERSKLSDALRTATYEDGDVIIKEGETGDTFYILLEGAAEAIKNDKVVMEYKKGGFFGELALLKDQPRAATVVAKSHVQVAYMDRKSFKRLLGPVEQILMRNQDNYRKAMKQLGLDTKYLDK
;
A
#
# COMPACT_ATOMS: atom_id res chain seq x y z
N SER A 1 7.54 -11.37 14.22
CA SER A 1 8.78 -12.17 14.12
C SER A 1 8.38 -13.60 14.31
N LEU A 2 8.85 -14.52 13.47
CA LEU A 2 8.76 -15.96 13.75
C LEU A 2 9.65 -16.28 14.93
N ASP A 3 9.33 -17.34 15.67
CA ASP A 3 10.27 -17.91 16.63
C ASP A 3 11.28 -18.83 15.92
N ILE A 4 12.23 -19.38 16.68
CA ILE A 4 13.34 -20.16 16.13
C ILE A 4 12.86 -21.51 15.58
N GLU A 5 11.85 -22.12 16.20
CA GLU A 5 11.31 -23.43 15.79
C GLU A 5 10.49 -23.29 14.50
N ASP A 6 9.71 -22.22 14.38
CA ASP A 6 9.00 -21.86 13.15
C ASP A 6 10.00 -21.57 12.02
N LEU A 7 11.10 -20.87 12.30
CA LEU A 7 12.11 -20.55 11.30
C LEU A 7 12.81 -21.80 10.77
N GLU A 8 13.18 -22.75 11.62
CA GLU A 8 13.76 -24.03 11.20
C GLU A 8 12.77 -24.83 10.33
N THR A 9 11.48 -24.80 10.67
CA THR A 9 10.43 -25.45 9.90
C THR A 9 10.31 -24.84 8.49
N VAL A 10 10.37 -23.50 8.38
CA VAL A 10 10.38 -22.80 7.07
C VAL A 10 11.61 -23.19 6.25
N ILE A 11 12.81 -23.16 6.87
CA ILE A 11 14.07 -23.45 6.18
C ILE A 11 14.05 -24.87 5.61
N ASN A 12 13.56 -25.85 6.38
CA ASN A 12 13.48 -27.25 5.96
C ASN A 12 12.44 -27.51 4.86
N ALA A 13 11.48 -26.60 4.66
CA ALA A 13 10.46 -26.72 3.63
C ALA A 13 10.90 -26.19 2.25
N PHE A 14 12.03 -25.48 2.16
CA PHE A 14 12.55 -25.01 0.89
C PHE A 14 13.09 -26.16 0.03
N GLN A 15 12.76 -26.12 -1.26
CA GLN A 15 13.25 -27.06 -2.26
C GLN A 15 14.14 -26.35 -3.28
N GLU A 16 15.27 -26.96 -3.61
CA GLU A 16 16.17 -26.45 -4.63
C GLU A 16 15.56 -26.61 -6.04
N VAL A 17 15.64 -25.56 -6.86
CA VAL A 17 15.15 -25.53 -8.24
C VAL A 17 16.21 -24.92 -9.15
N SER A 18 16.76 -25.73 -10.06
CA SER A 18 17.66 -25.26 -11.11
C SER A 18 16.87 -24.74 -12.31
N VAL A 19 17.21 -23.55 -12.80
CA VAL A 19 16.53 -22.89 -13.92
C VAL A 19 17.54 -22.45 -14.97
N LYS A 20 17.20 -22.63 -16.25
CA LYS A 20 18.04 -22.19 -17.38
C LYS A 20 17.72 -20.77 -17.81
N LYS A 21 18.73 -20.07 -18.31
CA LYS A 21 18.58 -18.74 -18.91
C LYS A 21 17.42 -18.68 -19.90
N GLY A 22 16.63 -17.61 -19.83
CA GLY A 22 15.47 -17.37 -20.68
C GLY A 22 14.17 -18.07 -20.25
N THR A 23 14.22 -18.91 -19.21
CA THR A 23 13.01 -19.57 -18.68
C THR A 23 12.10 -18.53 -18.03
N VAL A 24 10.80 -18.57 -18.37
CA VAL A 24 9.77 -17.80 -17.67
C VAL A 24 9.40 -18.57 -16.39
N ILE A 25 9.85 -18.08 -15.25
CA ILE A 25 9.65 -18.71 -13.93
C ILE A 25 8.23 -18.39 -13.42
N ILE A 26 7.82 -17.14 -13.60
CA ILE A 26 6.48 -16.65 -13.26
C ILE A 26 5.94 -15.90 -14.47
N ARG A 27 4.67 -16.09 -14.77
CA ARG A 27 3.95 -15.32 -15.79
C ARG A 27 2.88 -14.47 -15.13
N GLN A 28 2.83 -13.19 -15.50
CA GLN A 28 1.83 -12.26 -14.98
C GLN A 28 0.41 -12.77 -15.28
N GLY A 29 -0.47 -12.71 -14.27
CA GLY A 29 -1.87 -13.12 -14.37
C GLY A 29 -2.14 -14.58 -14.03
N ASP A 30 -1.11 -15.42 -13.94
CA ASP A 30 -1.27 -16.81 -13.52
C ASP A 30 -1.55 -16.88 -12.00
N ASP A 31 -2.15 -17.96 -11.54
CA ASP A 31 -2.20 -18.26 -10.11
C ASP A 31 -0.80 -18.65 -9.62
N GLY A 32 -0.44 -18.21 -8.42
CA GLY A 32 0.85 -18.53 -7.83
C GLY A 32 0.74 -19.51 -6.68
N ASP A 33 1.53 -20.57 -6.70
CA ASP A 33 1.56 -21.63 -5.69
C ASP A 33 2.89 -21.71 -4.92
N ARG A 34 3.87 -20.89 -5.31
CA ARG A 34 5.23 -20.88 -4.74
C ARG A 34 5.82 -19.47 -4.64
N LEU A 35 6.69 -19.26 -3.67
CA LEU A 35 7.66 -18.17 -3.65
C LEU A 35 9.05 -18.73 -3.93
N TYR A 36 9.95 -17.88 -4.41
CA TYR A 36 11.32 -18.24 -4.75
C TYR A 36 12.30 -17.26 -4.08
N LEU A 37 13.43 -17.79 -3.60
CA LEU A 37 14.60 -17.03 -3.16
C LEU A 37 15.76 -17.32 -4.12
N ILE A 38 16.47 -16.28 -4.55
CA ILE A 38 17.58 -16.41 -5.49
C ILE A 38 18.85 -16.81 -4.73
N GLU A 39 19.36 -18.00 -4.99
CA GLU A 39 20.65 -18.48 -4.46
C GLU A 39 21.81 -18.03 -5.34
N THR A 40 21.68 -18.23 -6.67
CA THR A 40 22.67 -17.76 -7.66
C THR A 40 21.97 -17.29 -8.93
N GLY A 41 22.64 -16.48 -9.75
CA GLY A 41 22.08 -15.94 -11.00
C GLY A 41 21.19 -14.71 -10.80
N GLU A 42 20.51 -14.28 -11.86
CA GLU A 42 19.69 -13.06 -11.88
C GLU A 42 18.37 -13.29 -12.63
N VAL A 43 17.37 -12.47 -12.31
CA VAL A 43 16.08 -12.45 -13.03
C VAL A 43 15.72 -11.05 -13.47
N ASP A 44 15.06 -10.95 -14.63
CA ASP A 44 14.44 -9.74 -15.12
C ASP A 44 12.93 -9.77 -14.80
N VAL A 45 12.43 -8.70 -14.18
CA VAL A 45 11.02 -8.53 -13.83
C VAL A 45 10.35 -7.61 -14.83
N MET A 46 9.34 -8.14 -15.51
CA MET A 46 8.63 -7.48 -16.60
C MET A 46 7.14 -7.39 -16.27
N LYS A 47 6.51 -6.24 -16.57
CA LYS A 47 5.08 -6.05 -16.33
C LYS A 47 4.37 -5.40 -17.50
N LYS A 48 3.19 -5.93 -17.81
CA LYS A 48 2.25 -5.30 -18.74
C LYS A 48 1.25 -4.46 -17.95
N PHE A 49 1.23 -3.17 -18.20
CA PHE A 49 0.24 -2.26 -17.61
C PHE A 49 -1.04 -2.23 -18.47
N PRO A 50 -2.22 -1.99 -17.87
CA PRO A 50 -3.46 -1.82 -18.61
C PRO A 50 -3.33 -0.77 -19.72
N GLY A 51 -3.80 -1.09 -20.92
CA GLY A 51 -3.72 -0.19 -22.08
C GLY A 51 -2.38 -0.17 -22.81
N GLU A 52 -1.33 -0.81 -22.28
CA GLU A 52 -0.04 -0.90 -22.95
C GLU A 52 0.07 -2.15 -23.84
N LYS A 53 0.72 -2.01 -24.99
CA LYS A 53 0.91 -3.10 -25.94
C LYS A 53 2.05 -4.04 -25.54
N GLU A 54 3.09 -3.50 -24.92
CA GLU A 54 4.34 -4.21 -24.62
C GLU A 54 4.58 -4.31 -23.11
N ASN A 55 5.43 -5.26 -22.71
CA ASN A 55 5.86 -5.39 -21.33
C ASN A 55 6.93 -4.35 -21.03
N LYS A 56 6.81 -3.66 -19.89
CA LYS A 56 7.85 -2.77 -19.36
C LYS A 56 8.77 -3.53 -18.42
N PHE A 57 10.07 -3.26 -18.53
CA PHE A 57 11.05 -3.68 -17.55
C PHE A 57 10.85 -2.89 -16.25
N LEU A 58 10.71 -3.59 -15.12
CA LEU A 58 10.57 -2.98 -13.81
C LEU A 58 11.92 -2.90 -13.10
N CYS A 59 12.57 -4.05 -12.96
CA CYS A 59 13.85 -4.17 -12.29
C CYS A 59 14.51 -5.51 -12.60
N LYS A 60 15.75 -5.63 -12.16
CA LYS A 60 16.52 -6.87 -12.09
C LYS A 60 16.69 -7.24 -10.62
N MET A 61 16.64 -8.54 -10.32
CA MET A 61 16.81 -9.07 -8.96
C MET A 61 18.01 -10.02 -8.92
N HIS A 62 18.64 -10.07 -7.75
CA HIS A 62 19.97 -10.66 -7.54
C HIS A 62 19.95 -11.70 -6.40
N PRO A 63 21.05 -12.43 -6.17
CA PRO A 63 21.15 -13.37 -5.06
C PRO A 63 20.80 -12.73 -3.71
N GLY A 64 19.96 -13.42 -2.94
CA GLY A 64 19.37 -12.93 -1.68
C GLY A 64 18.00 -12.27 -1.83
N ASP A 65 17.58 -11.90 -3.04
CA ASP A 65 16.23 -11.39 -3.29
C ASP A 65 15.20 -12.53 -3.38
N ALA A 66 13.98 -12.25 -2.94
CA ALA A 66 12.85 -13.18 -3.04
C ALA A 66 11.73 -12.61 -3.93
N PHE A 67 11.02 -13.48 -4.66
CA PHE A 67 9.90 -13.12 -5.52
C PHE A 67 8.78 -14.17 -5.51
N GLY A 68 7.56 -13.74 -5.83
CA GLY A 68 6.40 -14.62 -5.93
C GLY A 68 5.65 -14.85 -4.60
N GLU A 69 6.10 -14.23 -3.52
CA GLU A 69 5.47 -14.19 -2.20
C GLU A 69 4.05 -13.64 -2.24
N LEU A 70 3.77 -12.68 -3.12
CA LEU A 70 2.47 -11.98 -3.14
C LEU A 70 1.29 -12.90 -3.45
N ALA A 71 1.46 -13.83 -4.39
CA ALA A 71 0.38 -14.74 -4.73
C ALA A 71 0.05 -15.64 -3.53
N LEU A 72 1.07 -16.00 -2.74
CA LEU A 72 0.90 -16.77 -1.52
C LEU A 72 0.24 -15.96 -0.41
N MET A 73 0.69 -14.71 -0.21
CA MET A 73 0.22 -13.84 0.86
C MET A 73 -1.20 -13.33 0.65
N TYR A 74 -1.55 -12.95 -0.59
CA TYR A 74 -2.79 -12.21 -0.91
C TYR A 74 -3.79 -13.02 -1.73
N ASN A 75 -3.48 -14.28 -2.02
CA ASN A 75 -4.27 -15.14 -2.91
C ASN A 75 -4.66 -14.42 -4.22
N ALA A 76 -3.71 -13.64 -4.75
CA ALA A 76 -3.88 -12.82 -5.94
C ALA A 76 -3.07 -13.40 -7.12
N PRO A 77 -3.49 -13.15 -8.37
CA PRO A 77 -2.70 -13.52 -9.54
C PRO A 77 -1.30 -12.89 -9.51
N ARG A 78 -0.34 -13.52 -10.17
CA ARG A 78 1.04 -13.06 -10.30
C ARG A 78 1.07 -11.63 -10.89
N ALA A 79 1.65 -10.69 -10.15
CA ALA A 79 1.60 -9.26 -10.49
C ALA A 79 2.53 -8.85 -11.65
N ALA A 80 3.53 -9.68 -11.95
CA ALA A 80 4.53 -9.45 -12.99
C ALA A 80 5.04 -10.79 -13.55
N THR A 81 5.68 -10.75 -14.70
CA THR A 81 6.41 -11.87 -15.31
C THR A 81 7.87 -11.82 -14.85
N VAL A 82 8.42 -12.96 -14.46
CA VAL A 82 9.81 -13.09 -14.01
C VAL A 82 10.52 -14.07 -14.92
N ILE A 83 11.64 -13.64 -15.52
CA ILE A 83 12.38 -14.39 -16.52
C ILE A 83 13.83 -14.55 -16.04
N ALA A 84 14.37 -15.77 -16.10
CA ALA A 84 15.77 -16.03 -15.78
C ALA A 84 16.68 -15.28 -16.76
N ALA A 85 17.52 -14.38 -16.24
CA ALA A 85 18.51 -13.67 -17.05
C ALA A 85 19.77 -14.51 -17.29
N ASP A 86 20.04 -15.48 -16.41
CA ASP A 86 21.15 -16.44 -16.47
C ASP A 86 20.70 -17.84 -16.04
N ASP A 87 21.58 -18.84 -16.20
CA ASP A 87 21.42 -20.13 -15.53
C ASP A 87 21.53 -19.89 -14.02
N MET A 88 20.55 -20.39 -13.26
CA MET A 88 20.35 -19.95 -11.88
C MET A 88 19.86 -21.07 -10.97
N LEU A 89 20.07 -20.86 -9.67
CA LEU A 89 19.59 -21.73 -8.60
C LEU A 89 18.62 -20.94 -7.72
N LEU A 90 17.48 -21.54 -7.45
CA LEU A 90 16.41 -20.99 -6.62
C LEU A 90 16.11 -21.91 -5.45
N TRP A 91 15.75 -21.33 -4.31
CA TRP A 91 15.01 -22.04 -3.27
C TRP A 91 13.52 -21.73 -3.43
N ALA A 92 12.70 -22.75 -3.65
CA ALA A 92 11.25 -22.61 -3.78
C ALA A 92 10.54 -23.10 -2.52
N LEU A 93 9.56 -22.33 -2.04
CA LEU A 93 8.68 -22.71 -0.93
C LEU A 93 7.23 -22.70 -1.43
N ASP A 94 6.51 -23.79 -1.20
CA ASP A 94 5.12 -23.93 -1.63
C ASP A 94 4.13 -23.18 -0.70
N ARG A 95 2.92 -22.97 -1.22
CA ARG A 95 1.84 -22.27 -0.53
C ARG A 95 1.50 -22.90 0.80
N ASP A 96 1.38 -24.21 0.89
CA ASP A 96 0.89 -24.88 2.09
C ASP A 96 1.92 -24.74 3.21
N SER A 97 3.20 -24.95 2.86
CA SER A 97 4.34 -24.72 3.76
C SER A 97 4.43 -23.25 4.20
N PHE A 98 4.27 -22.29 3.28
CA PHE A 98 4.28 -20.87 3.62
C PHE A 98 3.08 -20.46 4.51
N THR A 99 1.89 -20.96 4.19
CA THR A 99 0.63 -20.60 4.84
C THR A 99 0.56 -21.17 6.26
N ASN A 100 0.97 -22.42 6.45
CA ASN A 100 0.93 -23.05 7.77
C ASN A 100 1.89 -22.40 8.78
N ILE A 101 2.94 -21.71 8.32
CA ILE A 101 3.97 -21.14 9.20
C ILE A 101 3.82 -19.61 9.37
N VAL A 102 3.32 -18.90 8.34
CA VAL A 102 3.29 -17.41 8.33
C VAL A 102 1.89 -16.84 8.64
N ARG A 103 0.81 -17.62 8.51
CA ARG A 103 -0.56 -17.06 8.38
C ARG A 103 -1.24 -16.64 9.70
N ASP A 104 -0.95 -17.28 10.83
CA ASP A 104 -1.84 -17.19 12.00
C ASP A 104 -1.87 -15.83 12.74
N ALA A 105 -0.88 -14.94 12.54
CA ALA A 105 -0.89 -13.62 13.17
C ALA A 105 -1.02 -12.44 12.18
N ALA A 106 -0.64 -12.60 10.91
CA ALA A 106 -0.51 -11.49 9.96
C ALA A 106 -1.60 -11.44 8.88
N ALA A 107 -2.21 -12.58 8.52
CA ALA A 107 -3.10 -12.65 7.36
C ALA A 107 -4.46 -11.99 7.59
N LYS A 108 -5.07 -12.19 8.76
CA LYS A 108 -6.43 -11.67 9.04
C LYS A 108 -6.48 -10.14 9.07
N LYS A 109 -5.44 -9.50 9.60
CA LYS A 109 -5.30 -8.03 9.58
C LYS A 109 -5.10 -7.52 8.15
N ARG A 110 -4.29 -8.21 7.34
CA ARG A 110 -3.96 -7.85 5.95
C ARG A 110 -5.15 -7.99 4.98
N GLU A 111 -5.96 -9.03 5.12
CA GLU A 111 -7.12 -9.28 4.26
C GLU A 111 -8.19 -8.17 4.42
N ILE A 112 -8.46 -7.75 5.67
CA ILE A 112 -9.36 -6.63 5.98
C ILE A 112 -8.86 -5.32 5.36
N PHE A 113 -7.55 -5.06 5.45
CA PHE A 113 -6.97 -3.87 4.84
C PHE A 113 -7.06 -3.92 3.33
N GLU A 114 -6.72 -5.03 2.69
CA GLU A 114 -6.71 -5.08 1.24
C GLU A 114 -8.11 -4.91 0.65
N GLU A 115 -9.14 -5.52 1.24
CA GLU A 115 -10.53 -5.29 0.84
C GLU A 115 -10.94 -3.83 1.06
N SER A 116 -10.60 -3.25 2.20
CA SER A 116 -10.92 -1.84 2.50
C SER A 116 -10.20 -0.87 1.56
N LEU A 117 -8.94 -1.16 1.18
CA LEU A 117 -8.14 -0.33 0.29
C LEU A 117 -8.62 -0.41 -1.17
N LYS A 118 -9.29 -1.49 -1.59
CA LYS A 118 -9.92 -1.57 -2.92
C LYS A 118 -11.05 -0.57 -3.10
N GLU A 119 -11.73 -0.17 -2.02
CA GLU A 119 -12.79 0.83 -2.05
C GLU A 119 -12.26 2.27 -2.03
N VAL A 120 -10.97 2.46 -1.74
CA VAL A 120 -10.33 3.77 -1.69
C VAL A 120 -10.02 4.21 -3.12
N ARG A 121 -10.85 5.11 -3.65
CA ARG A 121 -10.76 5.59 -5.04
C ARG A 121 -9.36 6.03 -5.48
N ILE A 122 -8.60 6.62 -4.56
CA ILE A 122 -7.25 7.11 -4.87
C ILE A 122 -6.21 6.00 -5.08
N LEU A 123 -6.54 4.77 -4.68
CA LEU A 123 -5.70 3.59 -4.83
C LEU A 123 -6.21 2.65 -5.92
N GLU A 124 -7.26 3.02 -6.67
CA GLU A 124 -7.84 2.18 -7.75
C GLU A 124 -6.82 1.86 -8.84
N ASP A 125 -5.95 2.81 -9.17
CA ASP A 125 -4.91 2.65 -10.20
C ASP A 125 -3.65 1.95 -9.66
N MET A 126 -3.55 1.73 -8.34
CA MET A 126 -2.42 1.00 -7.77
C MET A 126 -2.53 -0.48 -8.09
N ASP A 127 -1.43 -1.02 -8.58
CA ASP A 127 -1.39 -2.45 -8.83
C ASP A 127 -1.37 -3.26 -7.50
N PRO A 128 -1.67 -4.57 -7.53
CA PRO A 128 -1.70 -5.39 -6.32
C PRO A 128 -0.39 -5.37 -5.50
N TYR A 129 0.77 -5.24 -6.15
CA TYR A 129 2.07 -5.18 -5.48
C TYR A 129 2.27 -3.85 -4.76
N GLU A 130 1.96 -2.74 -5.43
CA GLU A 130 2.02 -1.41 -4.82
C GLU A 130 1.04 -1.30 -3.65
N ARG A 131 -0.18 -1.80 -3.82
CA ARG A 131 -1.22 -1.80 -2.77
C ARG A 131 -0.84 -2.71 -1.60
N SER A 132 -0.22 -3.85 -1.85
CA SER A 132 0.32 -4.73 -0.81
C SER A 132 1.39 -4.01 0.03
N LYS A 133 2.38 -3.36 -0.61
CA LYS A 133 3.40 -2.57 0.10
C LYS A 133 2.79 -1.45 0.93
N LEU A 134 1.72 -0.83 0.42
CA LEU A 134 0.96 0.16 1.16
C LEU A 134 0.31 -0.47 2.40
N SER A 135 -0.36 -1.61 2.25
CA SER A 135 -1.00 -2.33 3.35
C SER A 135 -0.01 -2.71 4.45
N ASP A 136 1.21 -3.12 4.10
CA ASP A 136 2.24 -3.46 5.08
C ASP A 136 2.80 -2.23 5.83
N ALA A 137 2.68 -1.03 5.25
CA ALA A 137 3.10 0.22 5.88
C ALA A 137 2.02 0.87 6.75
N LEU A 138 0.76 0.47 6.59
CA LEU A 138 -0.38 1.05 7.30
C LEU A 138 -0.48 0.55 8.74
N ARG A 139 -0.79 1.48 9.64
CA ARG A 139 -1.18 1.22 11.02
C ARG A 139 -2.67 1.56 11.19
N THR A 140 -3.31 1.00 12.21
CA THR A 140 -4.71 1.29 12.55
C THR A 140 -4.81 2.14 13.81
N ALA A 141 -5.75 3.08 13.83
CA ALA A 141 -6.21 3.75 15.05
C ALA A 141 -7.74 3.83 15.04
N THR A 142 -8.32 3.92 16.24
CA THR A 142 -9.76 4.09 16.46
C THR A 142 -10.00 5.37 17.25
N TYR A 143 -11.11 6.02 16.95
CA TYR A 143 -11.55 7.28 17.55
C TYR A 143 -13.04 7.18 17.85
N GLU A 144 -13.47 7.72 18.98
CA GLU A 144 -14.89 7.80 19.34
C GLU A 144 -15.54 9.08 18.78
N ASP A 145 -16.87 9.13 18.82
CA ASP A 145 -17.60 10.33 18.37
C ASP A 145 -17.15 11.58 19.13
N GLY A 146 -16.81 12.63 18.37
CA GLY A 146 -16.29 13.89 18.91
C GLY A 146 -14.78 13.95 19.10
N ASP A 147 -14.03 12.85 18.95
CA ASP A 147 -12.58 12.86 19.07
C ASP A 147 -11.91 13.67 17.96
N VAL A 148 -10.86 14.42 18.33
CA VAL A 148 -10.03 15.17 17.38
C VAL A 148 -8.93 14.26 16.83
N ILE A 149 -8.97 13.99 15.53
CA ILE A 149 -8.00 13.16 14.82
C ILE A 149 -6.79 13.98 14.36
N ILE A 150 -7.03 15.20 13.88
CA ILE A 150 -6.03 16.17 13.45
C ILE A 150 -6.43 17.53 14.02
N LYS A 151 -5.47 18.32 14.48
CA LYS A 151 -5.74 19.70 14.92
C LYS A 151 -5.12 20.72 13.96
N GLU A 152 -5.88 21.76 13.63
CA GLU A 152 -5.41 22.87 12.79
C GLU A 152 -4.16 23.53 13.39
N GLY A 153 -3.22 23.91 12.52
CA GLY A 153 -2.00 24.63 12.90
C GLY A 153 -0.88 23.76 13.47
N GLU A 154 -1.14 22.49 13.79
CA GLU A 154 -0.09 21.57 14.23
C GLU A 154 0.79 21.12 13.06
N THR A 155 2.03 20.76 13.36
CA THR A 155 2.89 20.10 12.38
C THR A 155 2.31 18.73 12.04
N GLY A 156 2.02 18.50 10.75
CA GLY A 156 1.47 17.24 10.28
C GLY A 156 2.50 16.34 9.61
N ASP A 157 2.66 15.12 10.11
CA ASP A 157 3.57 14.11 9.54
C ASP A 157 2.87 12.79 9.16
N THR A 158 1.55 12.73 9.31
CA THR A 158 0.75 11.52 9.17
C THR A 158 -0.36 11.71 8.13
N PHE A 159 -0.54 10.71 7.25
CA PHE A 159 -1.66 10.61 6.31
C PHE A 159 -2.66 9.58 6.81
N TYR A 160 -3.95 9.82 6.59
CA TYR A 160 -5.04 8.96 7.09
C TYR A 160 -6.02 8.58 5.97
N ILE A 161 -6.50 7.34 6.04
CA ILE A 161 -7.59 6.79 5.23
C ILE A 161 -8.69 6.33 6.18
N LEU A 162 -9.93 6.75 5.94
CA LEU A 162 -11.08 6.38 6.74
C LEU A 162 -11.59 4.99 6.31
N LEU A 163 -11.46 3.99 7.21
CA LEU A 163 -11.89 2.61 6.98
C LEU A 163 -13.34 2.37 7.41
N GLU A 164 -13.76 3.04 8.48
CA GLU A 164 -15.11 2.93 9.05
C GLU A 164 -15.52 4.26 9.68
N GLY A 165 -16.83 4.54 9.66
CA GLY A 165 -17.41 5.73 10.28
C GLY A 165 -17.44 6.96 9.38
N ALA A 166 -17.60 8.12 10.01
CA ALA A 166 -17.62 9.43 9.38
C ALA A 166 -16.78 10.43 10.17
N ALA A 167 -16.15 11.36 9.46
CA ALA A 167 -15.39 12.46 10.06
C ALA A 167 -15.64 13.76 9.29
N GLU A 168 -15.34 14.90 9.90
CA GLU A 168 -15.47 16.21 9.24
C GLU A 168 -14.23 17.07 9.48
N ALA A 169 -13.82 17.83 8.45
CA ALA A 169 -12.81 18.87 8.58
C ALA A 169 -13.48 20.21 8.92
N ILE A 170 -12.98 20.87 9.96
CA ILE A 170 -13.47 22.14 10.48
C ILE A 170 -12.35 23.17 10.39
N LYS A 171 -12.66 24.34 9.82
CA LYS A 171 -11.76 25.50 9.78
C LYS A 171 -12.54 26.76 10.11
N ASN A 172 -12.04 27.56 11.05
CA ASN A 172 -12.73 28.76 11.56
C ASN A 172 -14.20 28.47 11.91
N ASP A 173 -14.42 27.39 12.68
CA ASP A 173 -15.74 26.91 13.13
C ASP A 173 -16.73 26.53 12.01
N LYS A 174 -16.26 26.40 10.77
CA LYS A 174 -17.06 25.96 9.61
C LYS A 174 -16.60 24.60 9.13
N VAL A 175 -17.55 23.70 8.89
CA VAL A 175 -17.28 22.43 8.20
C VAL A 175 -16.90 22.73 6.76
N VAL A 176 -15.67 22.37 6.38
CA VAL A 176 -15.11 22.59 5.04
C VAL A 176 -15.05 21.30 4.21
N MET A 177 -15.15 20.13 4.84
CA MET A 177 -15.19 18.83 4.16
C MET A 177 -15.81 17.78 5.07
N GLU A 178 -16.53 16.83 4.48
CA GLU A 178 -17.04 15.63 5.16
C GLU A 178 -16.37 14.40 4.55
N TYR A 179 -16.07 13.42 5.39
CA TYR A 179 -15.42 12.17 5.03
C TYR A 179 -16.31 10.98 5.40
N LYS A 180 -16.35 10.01 4.49
CA LYS A 180 -16.98 8.70 4.68
C LYS A 180 -15.96 7.61 4.39
N LYS A 181 -16.29 6.35 4.64
CA LYS A 181 -15.47 5.18 4.26
C LYS A 181 -14.84 5.34 2.87
N GLY A 182 -13.54 5.10 2.78
CA GLY A 182 -12.72 5.28 1.57
C GLY A 182 -12.19 6.72 1.37
N GLY A 183 -12.70 7.69 2.13
CA GLY A 183 -12.17 9.06 2.17
C GLY A 183 -10.81 9.12 2.86
N PHE A 184 -10.04 10.18 2.60
CA PHE A 184 -8.72 10.38 3.18
C PHE A 184 -8.50 11.84 3.57
N PHE A 185 -7.54 12.07 4.47
CA PHE A 185 -7.19 13.40 4.93
C PHE A 185 -5.76 13.47 5.48
N GLY A 186 -5.26 14.70 5.62
CA GLY A 186 -3.93 14.99 6.16
C GLY A 186 -2.81 15.02 5.12
N GLU A 187 -3.12 14.76 3.85
CA GLU A 187 -2.21 14.80 2.71
C GLU A 187 -1.62 16.19 2.46
N LEU A 188 -2.38 17.26 2.69
CA LEU A 188 -1.95 18.64 2.39
C LEU A 188 -0.67 19.01 3.15
N ALA A 189 -0.58 18.63 4.42
CA ALA A 189 0.61 18.91 5.23
C ALA A 189 1.86 18.18 4.71
N LEU A 190 1.68 17.01 4.08
CA LEU A 190 2.77 16.19 3.55
C LEU A 190 3.22 16.65 2.17
N LEU A 191 2.26 17.08 1.33
CA LEU A 191 2.51 17.55 -0.03
C LEU A 191 3.09 18.97 -0.06
N LYS A 192 2.58 19.86 0.80
CA LYS A 192 2.95 21.29 0.81
C LYS A 192 3.99 21.65 1.85
N ASP A 193 4.37 20.71 2.70
CA ASP A 193 5.28 20.94 3.83
C ASP A 193 4.81 22.10 4.72
N GLN A 194 3.51 22.12 5.01
CA GLN A 194 2.83 23.14 5.82
C GLN A 194 2.15 22.52 7.04
N PRO A 195 1.83 23.32 8.07
CA PRO A 195 0.99 22.88 9.17
C PRO A 195 -0.38 22.38 8.69
N ARG A 196 -1.07 21.62 9.56
CA ARG A 196 -2.41 21.09 9.30
C ARG A 196 -3.38 22.23 8.96
N ALA A 197 -4.02 22.12 7.80
CA ALA A 197 -4.86 23.18 7.25
C ALA A 197 -6.20 23.36 7.99
N ALA A 198 -6.70 22.32 8.63
CA ALA A 198 -7.98 22.27 9.34
C ALA A 198 -7.92 21.22 10.45
N THR A 199 -8.84 21.32 11.41
CA THR A 199 -9.07 20.29 12.43
C THR A 199 -9.96 19.21 11.84
N VAL A 200 -9.66 17.93 12.07
CA VAL A 200 -10.52 16.81 11.66
C VAL A 200 -11.09 16.14 12.92
N VAL A 201 -12.41 15.99 12.96
CA VAL A 201 -13.14 15.45 14.12
C VAL A 201 -13.96 14.24 13.69
N ALA A 202 -13.97 13.18 14.50
CA ALA A 202 -14.81 12.01 14.31
C ALA A 202 -16.29 12.35 14.60
N LYS A 203 -17.20 11.79 13.80
CA LYS A 203 -18.67 12.00 13.88
C LYS A 203 -19.45 10.73 14.20
N SER A 204 -18.70 9.69 14.53
CA SER A 204 -19.14 8.35 14.91
C SER A 204 -17.93 7.66 15.54
N HIS A 205 -18.10 6.41 15.95
CA HIS A 205 -16.95 5.51 16.03
C HIS A 205 -16.25 5.48 14.66
N VAL A 206 -14.96 5.75 14.64
CA VAL A 206 -14.15 5.88 13.43
C VAL A 206 -12.95 4.96 13.54
N GLN A 207 -12.72 4.19 12.49
CA GLN A 207 -11.48 3.45 12.29
C GLN A 207 -10.70 4.06 11.12
N VAL A 208 -9.42 4.33 11.31
CA VAL A 208 -8.54 4.85 10.26
C VAL A 208 -7.33 3.95 10.05
N ALA A 209 -6.90 3.87 8.80
CA ALA A 209 -5.55 3.45 8.44
C ALA A 209 -4.65 4.69 8.36
N TYR A 210 -3.42 4.63 8.85
CA TYR A 210 -2.51 5.76 8.80
C TYR A 210 -1.06 5.36 8.53
N MET A 211 -0.29 6.28 7.94
CA MET A 211 1.14 6.10 7.70
C MET A 211 1.91 7.42 7.88
N ASP A 212 3.20 7.30 8.17
CA ASP A 212 4.10 8.45 8.29
C ASP A 212 4.48 9.07 6.93
N ARG A 213 5.04 10.29 6.98
CA ARG A 213 5.50 11.06 5.82
C ARG A 213 6.49 10.30 4.94
N LYS A 214 7.39 9.52 5.54
CA LYS A 214 8.42 8.78 4.80
C LYS A 214 7.77 7.69 3.95
N SER A 215 6.84 6.96 4.55
CA SER A 215 6.06 5.91 3.90
C SER A 215 5.13 6.49 2.84
N PHE A 216 4.45 7.60 3.14
CA PHE A 216 3.62 8.34 2.19
C PHE A 216 4.39 8.72 0.92
N LYS A 217 5.53 9.41 1.05
CA LYS A 217 6.34 9.84 -0.10
C LYS A 217 6.87 8.66 -0.91
N ARG A 218 7.26 7.57 -0.24
CA ARG A 218 7.80 6.37 -0.89
C ARG A 218 6.73 5.58 -1.64
N LEU A 219 5.52 5.47 -1.10
CA LEU A 219 4.50 4.52 -1.55
C LEU A 219 3.37 5.17 -2.36
N LEU A 220 3.08 6.46 -2.13
CA LEU A 220 2.01 7.18 -2.82
C LEU A 220 2.52 8.22 -3.82
N GLY A 221 3.83 8.27 -4.09
CA GLY A 221 4.41 9.09 -5.15
C GLY A 221 3.73 8.90 -6.53
N PRO A 222 3.42 7.66 -6.97
CA PRO A 222 2.72 7.43 -8.24
C PRO A 222 1.32 8.07 -8.30
N VAL A 223 0.62 8.21 -7.17
CA VAL A 223 -0.76 8.73 -7.09
C VAL A 223 -0.83 10.17 -6.59
N GLU A 224 0.31 10.87 -6.52
CA GLU A 224 0.41 12.26 -6.06
C GLU A 224 -0.53 13.21 -6.84
N GLN A 225 -0.69 12.98 -8.15
CA GLN A 225 -1.61 13.77 -8.97
C GLN A 225 -3.07 13.64 -8.55
N ILE A 226 -3.50 12.45 -8.09
CA ILE A 226 -4.86 12.22 -7.60
C ILE A 226 -5.03 12.89 -6.24
N LEU A 227 -4.00 12.85 -5.39
CA LEU A 227 -4.01 13.52 -4.08
C LEU A 227 -4.16 15.04 -4.27
N MET A 228 -3.49 15.61 -5.27
CA MET A 228 -3.61 17.04 -5.61
C MET A 228 -5.01 17.43 -6.09
N ARG A 229 -5.79 16.55 -6.73
CA ARG A 229 -7.18 16.86 -7.13
C ARG A 229 -8.09 17.08 -5.92
N ASN A 230 -7.81 16.43 -4.78
CA ASN A 230 -8.57 16.65 -3.55
C ASN A 230 -8.39 18.08 -3.02
N GLN A 231 -7.21 18.65 -3.21
CA GLN A 231 -6.91 20.05 -2.85
C GLN A 231 -7.83 21.03 -3.57
N ASP A 232 -8.19 20.78 -4.83
CA ASP A 232 -9.09 21.65 -5.59
C ASP A 232 -10.53 21.58 -5.07
N ASN A 233 -10.99 20.40 -4.65
CA ASN A 233 -12.30 20.25 -4.01
C ASN A 233 -12.35 21.00 -2.67
N TYR A 234 -11.31 20.83 -1.86
CA TYR A 234 -11.14 21.57 -0.61
C TYR A 234 -11.11 23.09 -0.83
N ARG A 235 -10.34 23.57 -1.82
CA ARG A 235 -10.28 24.98 -2.21
C ARG A 235 -11.65 25.52 -2.62
N LYS A 236 -12.43 24.77 -3.40
CA LYS A 236 -13.78 25.18 -3.82
C LYS A 236 -14.72 25.31 -2.61
N ALA A 237 -14.73 24.33 -1.70
CA ALA A 237 -15.54 24.37 -0.49
C ALA A 237 -15.19 25.57 0.40
N MET A 238 -13.90 25.83 0.61
CA MET A 238 -13.44 27.01 1.34
C MET A 238 -13.87 28.33 0.71
N LYS A 239 -13.75 28.48 -0.61
CA LYS A 239 -14.18 29.69 -1.33
C LYS A 239 -15.68 29.93 -1.20
N GLN A 240 -16.50 28.88 -1.28
CA GLN A 240 -17.96 28.98 -1.08
C GLN A 240 -18.32 29.48 0.33
N LEU A 241 -17.49 29.15 1.32
CA LEU A 241 -17.65 29.59 2.71
C LEU A 241 -17.00 30.94 3.02
N GLY A 242 -16.41 31.60 2.00
CA GLY A 242 -15.73 32.90 2.14
C GLY A 242 -14.40 32.84 2.89
N LEU A 243 -13.74 31.68 2.92
CA LEU A 243 -12.48 31.47 3.63
C LEU A 243 -11.26 31.71 2.71
N ASP A 244 -10.14 32.17 3.28
CA ASP A 244 -8.89 32.39 2.55
C ASP A 244 -8.29 31.06 2.09
N THR A 245 -7.87 31.00 0.82
CA THR A 245 -7.25 29.81 0.21
C THR A 245 -5.83 30.06 -0.27
N LYS A 246 -5.24 31.24 -0.07
CA LYS A 246 -3.92 31.60 -0.63
C LYS A 246 -2.80 30.68 -0.17
N TYR A 247 -2.91 30.09 1.03
CA TYR A 247 -1.92 29.15 1.54
C TYR A 247 -1.85 27.83 0.74
N LEU A 248 -2.91 27.49 0.01
CA LEU A 248 -2.96 26.31 -0.86
C LEU A 248 -2.14 26.50 -2.16
N ASP A 249 -1.81 27.75 -2.51
CA ASP A 249 -1.05 28.08 -3.73
C ASP A 249 0.47 27.99 -3.55
N LYS A 250 0.95 27.96 -2.29
CA LYS A 250 2.35 27.73 -1.93
C LYS A 250 2.70 26.26 -2.09
#